data_AF-A0A965PGW5-F1
#
_entry.id   AF-A0A965PGW5-F1
#
_cell.length_a   1.000
_cell.length_b   1.000
_cell.length_c   1.000
_cell.angle_alpha   90.00
_cell.angle_beta   90.00
_cell.angle_gamma   90.00
#
_symmetry.space_group_name_H-M   'P 1'
#
loop_
_entity.id
_entity.type
_entity.pdbx_description
1 polymer ?
#
loop_
_entity_poly.entity_id
_entity_poly.type
_entity_poly.pdbx_seq_one_letter_code
_entity_poly.pdbx_strand_id
1 'polypeptide(L)' 'MDAKGCDWCESPEGMAEIMGFLREAAEERGLPFLDLPARLLVKRAIANARKAEARRVAETKQAEAAEDTPRV' A
#
# COMPACT_ATOMS: atom_id res chain seq x y z
N MET A 1 -1.71 -1.88 -3.89
CA MET A 1 -0.31 -2.07 -3.46
C MET A 1 0.11 -3.51 -3.65
N ASP A 2 -0.65 -4.47 -3.14
CA ASP A 2 -0.31 -5.89 -3.35
C ASP A 2 -0.41 -6.33 -4.83
N ALA A 3 -1.46 -5.90 -5.55
CA ALA A 3 -1.68 -6.31 -6.95
C ALA A 3 -0.89 -5.49 -7.99
N LYS A 4 -0.77 -4.17 -7.79
CA LYS A 4 -0.16 -3.23 -8.76
C LYS A 4 1.18 -2.62 -8.26
N GLY A 5 1.62 -2.91 -7.04
CA GLY A 5 2.79 -2.29 -6.41
C GLY A 5 2.51 -0.93 -5.76
N CYS A 6 3.42 -0.48 -4.88
CA CYS A 6 3.35 0.84 -4.26
C CYS A 6 3.65 1.98 -5.25
N ASP A 7 4.60 1.79 -6.16
CA ASP A 7 5.02 2.83 -7.11
C ASP A 7 3.90 3.19 -8.10
N TRP A 8 3.13 2.21 -8.58
CA TRP A 8 1.95 2.49 -9.40
C TRP A 8 0.88 3.27 -8.62
N CYS A 9 0.68 2.96 -7.33
CA CYS A 9 -0.27 3.71 -6.49
C CYS A 9 0.15 5.17 -6.27
N GLU A 10 1.43 5.50 -6.42
CA GLU A 10 1.95 6.88 -6.36
C GLU A 10 1.90 7.60 -7.72
N SER A 11 1.67 6.87 -8.82
CA SER A 11 1.58 7.47 -10.16
C SER A 11 0.35 8.38 -10.29
N PRO A 12 0.37 9.36 -11.21
CA PRO A 12 -0.79 10.22 -11.47
C PRO A 12 -2.06 9.42 -11.79
N GLU A 13 -1.92 8.35 -12.59
CA GLU A 13 -3.02 7.48 -13.02
C GLU A 13 -3.56 6.65 -11.86
N GLY A 14 -2.67 6.02 -11.09
CA GLY A 14 -3.08 5.23 -9.92
C GLY A 14 -3.72 6.08 -8.83
N MET A 15 -3.16 7.26 -8.57
CA MET A 15 -3.74 8.21 -7.63
C MET A 15 -5.11 8.71 -8.09
N ALA A 16 -5.29 8.98 -9.39
CA ALA A 16 -6.59 9.37 -9.93
C ALA A 16 -7.64 8.25 -9.78
N GLU A 17 -7.29 7.00 -10.09
CA GLU A 17 -8.17 5.84 -9.94
C GLU A 17 -8.59 5.63 -8.47
N ILE A 18 -7.63 5.66 -7.54
CA ILE A 18 -7.89 5.53 -6.09
C ILE A 18 -8.79 6.65 -5.58
N MET A 19 -8.49 7.90 -5.97
CA MET A 19 -9.25 9.07 -5.53
C MET A 19 -10.67 9.09 -6.12
N GLY A 20 -10.85 8.59 -7.34
CA GLY A 20 -12.16 8.39 -7.96
C GLY A 20 -13.01 7.42 -7.14
N PHE A 21 -12.47 6.25 -6.81
CA PHE A 21 -13.15 5.27 -5.97
C PHE A 21 -13.51 5.82 -4.58
N LEU A 22 -12.60 6.56 -3.93
CA LEU A 22 -12.87 7.16 -2.62
C LEU A 22 -13.97 8.23 -2.67
N ARG A 23 -14.03 8.98 -3.78
CA ARG A 23 -15.07 9.97 -4.02
C ARG A 23 -16.43 9.31 -4.20
N GLU A 24 -16.53 8.33 -5.11
CA GLU A 24 -17.76 7.57 -5.36
C GLU A 24 -18.28 6.94 -4.06
N ALA A 25 -17.39 6.31 -3.29
CA ALA A 25 -17.74 5.72 -2.01
C ALA A 25 -18.23 6.74 -0.97
N ALA A 26 -17.68 7.97 -0.96
CA ALA A 26 -18.14 9.03 -0.07
C ALA A 26 -19.53 9.54 -0.50
N GLU A 27 -19.75 9.72 -1.80
CA GLU A 27 -21.01 10.16 -2.39
C GLU A 27 -22.15 9.17 -2.08
N GLU A 28 -21.91 7.86 -2.26
CA GLU A 28 -22.86 6.80 -1.90
C GLU A 28 -23.30 6.85 -0.43
N ARG A 29 -22.40 7.32 0.46
CA ARG A 29 -22.62 7.40 1.90
C ARG A 29 -23.13 8.77 2.36
N GLY A 30 -23.30 9.72 1.43
CA GLY A 30 -23.68 11.10 1.75
C GLY A 30 -22.61 11.83 2.59
N LEU A 31 -21.35 11.42 2.48
CA LEU A 31 -20.22 12.00 3.23
C LEU A 31 -19.51 13.07 2.39
N PRO A 32 -19.08 14.18 3.00
CA PRO A 32 -18.29 15.18 2.28
C PRO A 32 -16.92 14.61 1.90
N PHE A 33 -16.54 14.78 0.63
CA PHE A 33 -15.23 14.37 0.13
C PHE A 33 -14.29 15.57 0.02
N LEU A 34 -13.15 15.50 0.71
CA LEU A 34 -12.09 16.51 0.66
C LEU A 34 -10.83 15.92 0.01
N ASP A 35 -10.42 16.52 -1.11
CA ASP A 35 -9.33 16.00 -1.96
C ASP A 35 -7.97 15.97 -1.24
N LEU A 36 -7.60 17.06 -0.58
CA LEU A 36 -6.30 17.16 0.10
C LEU A 36 -6.14 16.14 1.26
N PRO A 37 -7.09 16.01 2.21
CA PRO A 37 -7.04 14.97 3.23
C PRO A 37 -7.04 13.55 2.65
N ALA A 38 -7.85 13.28 1.62
CA ALA A 38 -7.89 11.97 0.99
C ALA A 38 -6.53 11.60 0.38
N ARG A 39 -5.87 12.52 -0.35
CA ARG A 39 -4.51 12.29 -0.86
C ARG A 39 -3.50 12.02 0.25
N LEU A 40 -3.59 12.75 1.37
CA LEU A 40 -2.70 12.54 2.50
C LEU A 40 -2.88 11.14 3.11
N LEU A 41 -4.13 10.70 3.26
CA LEU A 41 -4.46 9.35 3.73
C LEU A 41 -3.91 8.27 2.80
N VAL A 42 -4.07 8.43 1.48
CA VAL A 42 -3.53 7.49 0.49
C VAL A 42 -2.01 7.41 0.58
N LYS A 43 -1.32 8.56 0.64
CA LYS A 43 0.15 8.59 0.81
C LYS A 43 0.60 7.89 2.09
N ARG A 44 -0.14 8.07 3.19
CA ARG A 44 0.15 7.40 4.46
C ARG A 44 -0.05 5.88 4.36
N ALA A 45 -1.10 5.43 3.67
CA ALA A 45 -1.31 4.01 3.40
C ALA A 45 -0.15 3.41 2.59
N ILE A 46 0.35 4.15 1.59
CA ILE A 46 1.47 3.70 0.75
C ILE A 46 2.74 3.55 1.58
N ALA A 47 3.06 4.54 2.41
CA ALA A 47 4.21 4.46 3.33
C ALA A 47 4.11 3.26 4.27
N ASN A 48 2.91 2.97 4.79
CA ASN A 48 2.69 1.82 5.67
C ASN A 48 2.87 0.49 4.91
N ALA A 49 2.40 0.39 3.68
CA ALA A 49 2.54 -0.83 2.88
C ALA A 49 3.99 -1.09 2.47
N ARG A 50 4.75 -0.06 2.05
CA ARG A 50 6.19 -0.18 1.79
C ARG A 50 6.93 -0.73 3.02
N LYS A 51 6.59 -0.25 4.21
CA LYS A 51 7.16 -0.75 5.47
C LYS A 51 6.78 -2.22 5.74
N ALA A 52 5.53 -2.58 5.49
CA ALA A 52 5.06 -3.95 5.65
C ALA A 52 5.72 -4.93 4.67
N GLU A 53 5.90 -4.51 3.41
CA GLU A 53 6.61 -5.27 2.38
C GLU A 53 8.06 -5.51 2.77
N ALA A 54 8.79 -4.45 3.16
CA ALA A 54 10.17 -4.58 3.63
C ALA A 54 10.30 -5.56 4.80
N ARG A 55 9.35 -5.53 5.74
CA ARG A 55 9.30 -6.48 6.86
C ARG A 55 9.09 -7.92 6.38
N ARG A 56 8.13 -8.15 5.47
CA ARG A 56 7.88 -9.48 4.90
C ARG A 56 9.11 -10.03 4.19
N VAL A 57 9.79 -9.21 3.38
CA VAL A 57 11.03 -9.62 2.70
C VAL A 57 12.12 -10.00 3.71
N ALA A 58 12.25 -9.26 4.81
CA ALA A 58 13.21 -9.58 5.87
C ALA A 58 12.86 -10.88 6.59
N GLU A 59 11.57 -11.16 6.81
CA GLU A 59 11.08 -12.42 7.41
C GLU A 59 11.36 -13.61 6.48
N THR A 60 11.11 -13.48 5.18
CA THR A 60 11.43 -14.53 4.18
C THR A 60 12.94 -14.83 4.15
N LYS A 61 13.79 -13.80 4.10
CA LYS A 61 15.25 -14.00 4.11
C LYS A 61 15.77 -14.69 5.38
N GLN A 62 15.15 -14.40 6.52
CA GLN A 62 15.49 -15.06 7.78
C GLN A 62 15.07 -16.53 7.79
N ALA A 63 13.92 -16.85 7.20
CA ALA A 63 13.47 -18.24 7.05
C ALA A 63 14.42 -19.04 6.14
N GLU A 64 14.81 -18.47 4.99
CA GLU A 64 15.78 -19.10 4.06
C GLU A 64 17.15 -19.32 4.74
N ALA A 65 17.66 -18.34 5.49
CA ALA A 65 18.93 -18.46 6.21
C ALA A 65 18.90 -19.48 7.35
N ALA A 66 17.73 -19.68 7.98
CA ALA A 66 17.56 -20.70 9.01
C ALA A 66 17.50 -22.12 8.42
N GLU A 67 17.02 -22.26 7.18
CA GLU A 67 16.92 -23.54 6.48
C GLU A 67 18.27 -24.01 5.88
N ASP A 68 19.17 -23.07 5.53
CA ASP A 68 20.51 -23.35 4.98
C ASP A 68 21.59 -23.66 6.06
N THR A 69 21.20 -23.78 7.34
CA THR A 69 22.15 -24.16 8.40
C THR A 69 22.43 -25.67 8.33
N PRO A 70 23.69 -26.14 8.08
CA PRO A 70 23.97 -27.57 7.95
C PRO A 70 23.65 -28.30 9.26
N ARG A 71 22.76 -29.29 9.19
CA ARG A 71 22.52 -30.24 10.28
C ARG A 71 23.76 -31.12 10.43
N VAL A 72 24.54 -30.87 11.48
CA VAL A 72 25.71 -31.69 11.88
C VAL A 72 25.24 -33.00 12.50
#